data_AF-R5MM37-F1
#
_entry.id   AF-R5MM37-F1
#
_cell.length_a   1.000
_cell.length_b   1.000
_cell.length_c   1.000
_cell.angle_alpha   90.00
_cell.angle_beta   90.00
_cell.angle_gamma   90.00
#
_symmetry.space_group_name_H-M   'P 1'
#
loop_
_entity.id
_entity.type
_entity.pdbx_description
1 polymer ?
#
loop_
_entity_poly.entity_id
_entity_poly.type
_entity_poly.pdbx_seq_one_letter_code
_entity_poly.pdbx_strand_id
1 'polypeptide(L)'
;MNNWTSPRPSMIDLGKKSKVALLAGCGGGGDIMNTIPVMNLLKKLGVEKFVLADIGCKWWEFNGEMALGGEVIDLDWLQPSERLSENVAIISKETKVVGGHGKGEYLHESLMKNVLEDTVIATISIRKGVPGIMQGFRDLIAEYGADLFVTVDIGADAFFTGTETQVQSPLIDAISILCASELEIPGVYGVNAIGGDAEMPMAHIVRNIGIAMQKGAFIGGNGLTQEDINTYGEILKWIPGEEVEKWPYEAAQGHFGTFYCKRLWSVEMTPAAAFTFFFDPDILREVNPIVNAIKDTKTLQQAEEIIMKDFNLFPETRLPVNITAPIAPQIPD
;
A
#
# COMPACT_ATOMS: atom_id res chain seq x y z
N MET A 1 -11.77 11.86 10.85
CA MET A 1 -10.69 12.87 11.00
C MET A 1 -9.99 12.68 12.33
N ASN A 2 -8.67 12.73 12.33
CA ASN A 2 -7.80 12.61 13.50
C ASN A 2 -8.03 13.74 14.53
N ASN A 3 -8.43 14.92 14.08
CA ASN A 3 -8.67 16.11 14.92
C ASN A 3 -7.45 16.53 15.78
N TRP A 4 -6.23 16.25 15.31
CA TRP A 4 -5.02 16.61 16.04
C TRP A 4 -4.82 18.12 16.07
N THR A 5 -4.32 18.62 17.21
CA THR A 5 -3.94 20.03 17.39
C THR A 5 -2.43 20.19 17.20
N SER A 6 -1.97 21.41 16.94
CA SER A 6 -0.52 21.69 16.81
C SER A 6 0.14 21.86 18.20
N PRO A 7 1.32 21.26 18.45
CA PRO A 7 2.03 20.33 17.58
C PRO A 7 1.31 18.98 17.49
N ARG A 8 1.22 18.42 16.27
CA ARG A 8 0.63 17.11 16.02
C ARG A 8 1.43 16.02 16.76
N PRO A 9 0.78 14.93 17.21
CA PRO A 9 1.50 13.81 17.80
C PRO A 9 2.45 13.20 16.76
N SER A 10 3.66 12.85 17.17
CA SER A 10 4.56 12.10 16.29
C SER A 10 4.13 10.63 16.18
N MET A 11 4.62 9.93 15.16
CA MET A 11 4.45 8.47 15.06
C MET A 11 4.95 7.75 16.32
N ILE A 12 6.02 8.27 16.95
CA ILE A 12 6.54 7.74 18.22
C ILE A 12 5.56 7.94 19.38
N ASP A 13 4.92 9.12 19.46
CA ASP A 13 3.95 9.42 20.52
C ASP A 13 2.69 8.57 20.39
N LEU A 14 2.23 8.33 19.16
CA LEU A 14 1.12 7.44 18.86
C LEU A 14 1.48 6.00 19.26
N GLY A 15 2.60 5.48 18.78
CA GLY A 15 3.04 4.11 19.07
C GLY A 15 3.19 3.81 20.57
N LYS A 16 3.68 4.77 21.37
CA LYS A 16 3.80 4.60 22.83
C LYS A 16 2.46 4.56 23.58
N LYS A 17 1.39 5.08 22.98
CA LYS A 17 0.04 5.14 23.57
C LYS A 17 -0.85 3.98 23.13
N SER A 18 -0.48 3.31 22.05
CA SER A 18 -1.25 2.24 21.43
C SER A 18 -0.89 0.87 22.00
N LYS A 19 -1.86 -0.04 21.95
CA LYS A 19 -1.70 -1.44 22.37
C LYS A 19 -1.93 -2.42 21.24
N VAL A 20 -2.77 -2.07 20.27
CA VAL A 20 -3.11 -2.93 19.14
C VAL A 20 -3.09 -2.10 17.86
N ALA A 21 -2.16 -2.42 16.95
CA ALA A 21 -2.06 -1.71 15.68
C ALA A 21 -2.65 -2.53 14.53
N LEU A 22 -3.48 -1.88 13.72
CA LEU A 22 -3.88 -2.36 12.40
C LEU A 22 -2.99 -1.68 11.35
N LEU A 23 -2.19 -2.46 10.65
CA LEU A 23 -1.30 -1.97 9.60
C LEU A 23 -1.79 -2.49 8.25
N ALA A 24 -1.91 -1.62 7.26
CA ALA A 24 -2.40 -1.99 5.94
C ALA A 24 -1.42 -1.60 4.84
N GLY A 25 -1.26 -2.44 3.82
CA GLY A 25 -0.70 -2.00 2.54
C GLY A 25 -1.58 -0.91 1.91
N CYS A 26 -0.97 0.10 1.28
CA CYS A 26 -1.69 1.26 0.76
C CYS A 26 -2.40 0.98 -0.55
N GLY A 27 -1.68 0.54 -1.58
CA GLY A 27 -2.15 0.37 -2.97
C GLY A 27 -2.64 -1.04 -3.33
N GLY A 28 -2.52 -2.02 -2.42
CA GLY A 28 -2.74 -3.43 -2.73
C GLY A 28 -1.46 -4.11 -3.24
N GLY A 29 -1.60 -5.15 -4.06
CA GLY A 29 -0.43 -5.81 -4.66
C GLY A 29 0.45 -6.47 -3.61
N GLY A 30 1.64 -5.89 -3.39
CA GLY A 30 2.61 -6.33 -2.40
C GLY A 30 2.77 -5.39 -1.19
N ASP A 31 2.08 -4.25 -1.17
CA ASP A 31 2.28 -3.17 -0.21
C ASP A 31 2.22 -3.60 1.26
N ILE A 32 1.53 -4.70 1.57
CA ILE A 32 1.54 -5.27 2.91
C ILE A 32 2.96 -5.56 3.43
N MET A 33 3.94 -5.80 2.56
CA MET A 33 5.35 -5.90 2.95
C MET A 33 5.87 -4.62 3.59
N ASN A 34 5.39 -3.44 3.17
CA ASN A 34 5.78 -2.16 3.76
C ASN A 34 5.33 -1.96 5.20
N THR A 35 4.43 -2.80 5.70
CA THR A 35 4.06 -2.79 7.11
C THR A 35 5.17 -3.30 8.03
N ILE A 36 6.18 -4.01 7.52
CA ILE A 36 7.23 -4.66 8.34
C ILE A 36 8.05 -3.66 9.17
N PRO A 37 8.66 -2.59 8.59
CA PRO A 37 9.41 -1.62 9.39
C PRO A 37 8.53 -0.91 10.43
N VAL A 38 7.27 -0.66 10.08
CA VAL A 38 6.31 -0.01 10.97
C VAL A 38 5.94 -0.94 12.14
N MET A 39 5.65 -2.20 11.86
CA MET A 39 5.39 -3.22 12.88
C MET A 39 6.55 -3.33 13.86
N ASN A 40 7.79 -3.43 13.36
CA ASN A 40 8.97 -3.59 14.21
C ASN A 40 9.29 -2.31 15.01
N LEU A 41 9.07 -1.12 14.44
CA LEU A 41 9.10 0.13 15.19
C LEU A 41 8.08 0.12 16.34
N LEU A 42 6.82 -0.22 16.04
CA LEU A 42 5.72 -0.21 17.02
C LEU A 42 5.92 -1.25 18.12
N LYS A 43 6.48 -2.43 17.82
CA LYS A 43 6.90 -3.43 18.82
C LYS A 43 7.88 -2.82 19.83
N LYS A 44 8.90 -2.10 19.34
CA LYS A 44 9.90 -1.42 20.18
C LYS A 44 9.29 -0.29 21.03
N LEU A 45 8.18 0.29 20.59
CA LEU A 45 7.44 1.32 21.31
C LEU A 45 6.42 0.76 22.31
N GLY A 46 6.21 -0.55 22.36
CA GLY A 46 5.37 -1.23 23.35
C GLY A 46 3.96 -1.60 22.88
N VAL A 47 3.71 -1.60 21.55
CA VAL A 47 2.49 -2.19 20.97
C VAL A 47 2.56 -3.71 21.10
N GLU A 48 1.48 -4.33 21.56
CA GLU A 48 1.45 -5.72 22.01
C GLU A 48 0.86 -6.67 20.96
N LYS A 49 -0.06 -6.18 20.11
CA LYS A 49 -0.73 -6.98 19.09
C LYS A 49 -0.77 -6.26 17.74
N PHE A 50 -0.77 -7.05 16.68
CA PHE A 50 -0.76 -6.57 15.31
C PHE A 50 -1.78 -7.33 14.48
N VAL A 51 -2.50 -6.58 13.65
CA VAL A 51 -3.31 -7.09 12.56
C VAL A 51 -2.75 -6.45 11.30
N LEU A 52 -2.42 -7.27 10.30
CA LEU A 52 -2.03 -6.78 8.98
C LEU A 52 -3.19 -6.94 8.01
N ALA A 53 -3.32 -6.00 7.09
CA ALA A 53 -4.30 -6.08 6.03
C ALA A 53 -3.69 -5.68 4.69
N ASP A 54 -4.28 -6.17 3.61
CA ASP A 54 -4.04 -5.63 2.28
C ASP A 54 -5.35 -5.43 1.53
N ILE A 55 -5.34 -4.53 0.55
CA ILE A 55 -6.50 -4.32 -0.31
C ILE A 55 -6.48 -5.36 -1.43
N GLY A 56 -7.63 -5.98 -1.67
CA GLY A 56 -7.85 -7.05 -2.63
C GLY A 56 -7.79 -6.58 -4.09
N CYS A 57 -6.67 -6.02 -4.50
CA CYS A 57 -6.31 -5.70 -5.86
C CYS A 57 -4.87 -6.18 -6.10
N LYS A 58 -4.63 -6.99 -7.14
CA LYS A 58 -3.33 -7.67 -7.32
C LYS A 58 -2.82 -7.55 -8.76
N TRP A 59 -1.51 -7.36 -8.90
CA TRP A 59 -0.83 -7.39 -10.19
C TRP A 59 -0.16 -8.74 -10.36
N TRP A 60 -0.46 -9.41 -11.47
CA TRP A 60 0.05 -10.75 -11.74
C TRP A 60 1.05 -10.69 -12.89
N GLU A 61 2.32 -10.98 -12.61
CA GLU A 61 3.33 -11.03 -13.66
C GLU A 61 3.69 -12.48 -13.99
N PHE A 62 3.21 -12.95 -15.14
CA PHE A 62 3.53 -14.27 -15.66
C PHE A 62 4.53 -14.18 -16.81
N ASN A 63 5.27 -15.26 -17.02
CA ASN A 63 6.22 -15.32 -18.13
C ASN A 63 5.50 -15.11 -19.47
N GLY A 64 5.93 -14.10 -20.23
CA GLY A 64 5.28 -13.73 -21.49
C GLY A 64 4.19 -12.66 -21.34
N GLU A 65 3.99 -12.12 -20.15
CA GLU A 65 2.98 -11.10 -19.86
C GLU A 65 3.56 -9.93 -19.07
N MET A 66 2.87 -8.81 -19.11
CA MET A 66 3.15 -7.63 -18.32
C MET A 66 1.86 -7.13 -17.68
N ALA A 67 1.86 -6.93 -16.36
CA ALA A 67 0.73 -6.39 -15.64
C ALA A 67 0.63 -4.87 -15.88
N LEU A 68 -0.48 -4.42 -16.46
CA LEU A 68 -0.76 -2.98 -16.61
C LEU A 68 -1.78 -2.48 -15.59
N GLY A 69 -2.68 -3.34 -15.14
CA GLY A 69 -3.75 -3.01 -14.20
C GLY A 69 -3.86 -4.02 -13.08
N GLY A 70 -4.51 -3.61 -12.00
CA GLY A 70 -4.75 -4.47 -10.86
C GLY A 70 -6.01 -5.31 -11.05
N GLU A 71 -5.92 -6.62 -10.83
CA GLU A 71 -7.07 -7.51 -10.75
C GLU A 71 -7.79 -7.32 -9.41
N VAL A 72 -9.05 -6.88 -9.46
CA VAL A 72 -9.92 -6.84 -8.29
C VAL A 72 -10.26 -8.26 -7.84
N ILE A 73 -9.85 -8.61 -6.62
CA ILE A 73 -10.01 -9.94 -6.05
C ILE A 73 -11.41 -10.12 -5.48
N ASP A 74 -12.09 -11.17 -5.94
CA ASP A 74 -13.26 -11.70 -5.25
C ASP A 74 -12.80 -12.51 -4.05
N LEU A 75 -13.30 -12.17 -2.85
CA LEU A 75 -12.88 -12.87 -1.64
C LEU A 75 -13.28 -14.35 -1.66
N ASP A 76 -14.28 -14.76 -2.46
CA ASP A 76 -14.67 -16.17 -2.63
C ASP A 76 -13.62 -16.99 -3.41
N TRP A 77 -12.70 -16.31 -4.10
CA TRP A 77 -11.56 -16.94 -4.76
C TRP A 77 -10.44 -17.29 -3.79
N LEU A 78 -10.47 -16.84 -2.53
CA LEU A 78 -9.39 -17.06 -1.58
C LEU A 78 -9.63 -18.36 -0.80
N GLN A 79 -8.87 -19.42 -1.10
CA GLN A 79 -9.10 -20.75 -0.50
C GLN A 79 -7.78 -21.47 -0.10
N PRO A 80 -7.69 -22.04 1.12
CA PRO A 80 -8.63 -21.83 2.23
C PRO A 80 -8.57 -20.38 2.74
N SER A 81 -9.67 -19.83 3.24
CA SER A 81 -9.68 -18.56 3.99
C SER A 81 -10.82 -18.58 5.00
N GLU A 82 -10.73 -17.74 6.03
CA GLU A 82 -11.84 -17.49 6.96
C GLU A 82 -12.53 -16.19 6.57
N ARG A 83 -13.84 -16.25 6.30
CA ARG A 83 -14.65 -15.06 6.03
C ARG A 83 -15.03 -14.40 7.36
N LEU A 84 -14.32 -13.33 7.73
CA LEU A 84 -14.64 -12.54 8.93
C LEU A 84 -15.93 -11.73 8.70
N SER A 85 -16.03 -11.09 7.55
CA SER A 85 -17.20 -10.29 7.15
C SER A 85 -17.36 -10.30 5.64
N GLU A 86 -18.43 -9.68 5.13
CA GLU A 86 -18.64 -9.53 3.68
C GLU A 86 -17.46 -8.83 2.97
N ASN A 87 -16.71 -7.98 3.67
CA ASN A 87 -15.61 -7.20 3.09
C ASN A 87 -14.22 -7.72 3.50
N VAL A 88 -14.13 -8.77 4.33
CA VAL A 88 -12.85 -9.21 4.92
C VAL A 88 -12.69 -10.73 4.88
N ALA A 89 -11.51 -11.17 4.42
CA ALA A 89 -11.05 -12.56 4.52
C ALA A 89 -9.77 -12.62 5.36
N ILE A 90 -9.69 -13.50 6.34
CA ILE A 90 -8.44 -13.82 7.05
C ILE A 90 -7.70 -14.90 6.27
N ILE A 91 -6.42 -14.65 6.05
CA ILE A 91 -5.54 -15.40 5.15
C ILE A 91 -4.62 -16.34 5.94
N SER A 92 -4.46 -17.56 5.45
CA SER A 92 -3.49 -18.54 5.94
C SER A 92 -2.31 -18.68 4.97
N LYS A 93 -1.23 -19.35 5.40
CA LYS A 93 -0.07 -19.62 4.52
C LYS A 93 -0.43 -20.53 3.34
N GLU A 94 -1.53 -21.28 3.43
CA GLU A 94 -2.02 -22.16 2.37
C GLU A 94 -2.99 -21.46 1.40
N THR A 95 -3.47 -20.26 1.73
CA THR A 95 -4.46 -19.55 0.90
C THR A 95 -3.90 -19.26 -0.48
N LYS A 96 -4.63 -19.73 -1.50
CA LYS A 96 -4.41 -19.42 -2.91
C LYS A 96 -5.62 -18.74 -3.52
N VAL A 97 -5.40 -18.07 -4.64
CA VAL A 97 -6.48 -17.59 -5.50
C VAL A 97 -6.96 -18.76 -6.38
N VAL A 98 -8.26 -19.06 -6.40
CA VAL A 98 -8.85 -20.18 -7.19
C VAL A 98 -9.65 -19.72 -8.40
N GLY A 99 -9.79 -18.41 -8.60
CA GLY A 99 -10.47 -17.76 -9.72
C GLY A 99 -9.65 -16.59 -10.28
N GLY A 100 -10.20 -15.90 -11.28
CA GLY A 100 -9.50 -14.78 -11.92
C GLY A 100 -8.26 -15.17 -12.72
N HIS A 101 -7.49 -14.16 -13.11
CA HIS A 101 -6.21 -14.27 -13.82
C HIS A 101 -5.14 -14.86 -12.91
N GLY A 102 -5.12 -14.49 -11.62
CA GLY A 102 -4.20 -15.01 -10.60
C GLY A 102 -4.44 -16.46 -10.16
N LYS A 103 -5.28 -17.23 -10.86
CA LYS A 103 -5.68 -18.57 -10.41
C LYS A 103 -4.47 -19.50 -10.24
N GLY A 104 -4.32 -20.04 -9.03
CA GLY A 104 -3.28 -20.98 -8.64
C GLY A 104 -2.14 -20.33 -7.84
N GLU A 105 -2.07 -18.99 -7.87
CA GLU A 105 -1.06 -18.21 -7.19
C GLU A 105 -1.35 -18.02 -5.70
N TYR A 106 -0.27 -17.80 -4.95
CA TYR A 106 -0.33 -17.33 -3.58
C TYR A 106 -0.43 -15.79 -3.57
N LEU A 107 -1.11 -15.28 -2.55
CA LEU A 107 -1.08 -13.86 -2.23
C LEU A 107 0.22 -13.50 -1.50
N HIS A 108 0.67 -12.24 -1.60
CA HIS A 108 1.74 -11.71 -0.73
C HIS A 108 1.40 -11.93 0.76
N GLU A 109 0.13 -11.73 1.15
CA GLU A 109 -0.42 -12.04 2.47
C GLU A 109 -0.12 -13.49 2.91
N SER A 110 -0.35 -14.46 2.02
CA SER A 110 -0.10 -15.89 2.27
C SER A 110 1.40 -16.17 2.39
N LEU A 111 2.21 -15.53 1.55
CA LEU A 111 3.66 -15.75 1.53
C LEU A 111 4.32 -15.16 2.78
N MET A 112 3.87 -14.00 3.25
CA MET A 112 4.32 -13.38 4.51
C MET A 112 4.04 -14.25 5.75
N LYS A 113 2.98 -15.07 5.74
CA LYS A 113 2.68 -16.02 6.84
C LYS A 113 3.76 -17.08 7.06
N ASN A 114 4.66 -17.33 6.09
CA ASN A 114 5.81 -18.21 6.30
C ASN A 114 6.85 -17.62 7.26
N VAL A 115 6.79 -16.30 7.51
CA VAL A 115 7.68 -15.59 8.44
C VAL A 115 6.89 -15.03 9.63
N LEU A 116 5.63 -14.64 9.42
CA LEU A 116 4.74 -14.03 10.40
C LEU A 116 3.58 -14.95 10.80
N GLU A 117 3.88 -16.21 11.14
CA GLU A 117 2.88 -17.28 11.32
C GLU A 117 1.75 -16.89 12.29
N ASP A 118 2.10 -16.31 13.45
CA ASP A 118 1.15 -15.94 14.51
C ASP A 118 0.44 -14.60 14.29
N THR A 119 0.79 -13.84 13.26
CA THR A 119 0.20 -12.51 13.01
C THR A 119 -1.10 -12.66 12.22
N VAL A 120 -2.18 -11.98 12.61
CA VAL A 120 -3.40 -11.96 11.80
C VAL A 120 -3.11 -11.20 10.52
N ILE A 121 -3.39 -11.80 9.36
CA ILE A 121 -3.26 -11.16 8.05
C ILE A 121 -4.59 -11.29 7.31
N ALA A 122 -5.10 -10.19 6.78
CA ALA A 122 -6.39 -10.13 6.12
C ALA A 122 -6.30 -9.52 4.71
N THR A 123 -7.22 -9.90 3.83
CA THR A 123 -7.48 -9.21 2.56
C THR A 123 -8.84 -8.51 2.66
N ILE A 124 -8.89 -7.23 2.29
CA ILE A 124 -10.10 -6.40 2.29
C ILE A 124 -10.61 -6.23 0.86
N SER A 125 -11.89 -6.49 0.62
CA SER A 125 -12.48 -6.32 -0.72
C SER A 125 -12.63 -4.86 -1.12
N ILE A 126 -12.22 -4.53 -2.34
CA ILE A 126 -12.49 -3.23 -2.99
C ILE A 126 -13.80 -3.21 -3.78
N ARG A 127 -14.48 -4.36 -3.96
CA ARG A 127 -15.65 -4.48 -4.88
C ARG A 127 -16.81 -3.55 -4.54
N LYS A 128 -16.94 -3.15 -3.26
CA LYS A 128 -17.98 -2.24 -2.78
C LYS A 128 -17.51 -0.77 -2.71
N GLY A 129 -16.36 -0.44 -3.30
CA GLY A 129 -15.78 0.90 -3.29
C GLY A 129 -15.42 1.41 -1.89
N VAL A 130 -15.36 2.73 -1.74
CA VAL A 130 -15.02 3.41 -0.48
C VAL A 130 -15.82 2.88 0.72
N PRO A 131 -17.15 2.72 0.66
CA PRO A 131 -17.92 2.21 1.81
C PRO A 131 -17.52 0.81 2.24
N GLY A 132 -17.21 -0.08 1.28
CA GLY A 132 -16.81 -1.46 1.55
C GLY A 132 -15.47 -1.57 2.24
N ILE A 133 -14.47 -0.82 1.73
CA ILE A 133 -13.12 -0.80 2.32
C ILE A 133 -13.17 -0.20 3.73
N MET A 134 -13.86 0.95 3.90
CA MET A 134 -14.07 1.55 5.22
C MET A 134 -14.74 0.58 6.20
N GLN A 135 -15.75 -0.17 5.75
CA GLN A 135 -16.40 -1.17 6.59
C GLN A 135 -15.46 -2.34 6.91
N GLY A 136 -14.65 -2.82 5.96
CA GLY A 136 -13.67 -3.88 6.21
C GLY A 136 -12.63 -3.49 7.26
N PHE A 137 -12.10 -2.27 7.22
CA PHE A 137 -11.23 -1.77 8.28
C PHE A 137 -11.96 -1.68 9.62
N ARG A 138 -13.20 -1.18 9.66
CA ARG A 138 -14.01 -1.16 10.89
C ARG A 138 -14.27 -2.56 11.47
N ASP A 139 -14.51 -3.54 10.62
CA ASP A 139 -14.72 -4.93 11.03
C ASP A 139 -13.45 -5.49 11.70
N LEU A 140 -12.27 -5.25 11.13
CA LEU A 140 -10.99 -5.61 11.73
C LEU A 140 -10.72 -4.88 13.05
N ILE A 141 -11.01 -3.57 13.10
CA ILE A 141 -10.87 -2.76 14.32
C ILE A 141 -11.77 -3.31 15.43
N ALA A 142 -13.03 -3.63 15.12
CA ALA A 142 -13.99 -4.14 16.08
C ALA A 142 -13.62 -5.54 16.58
N GLU A 143 -13.18 -6.43 15.69
CA GLU A 143 -12.79 -7.81 16.03
C GLU A 143 -11.55 -7.86 16.92
N TYR A 144 -10.50 -7.11 16.56
CA TYR A 144 -9.20 -7.22 17.21
C TYR A 144 -8.91 -6.12 18.23
N GLY A 145 -9.78 -5.10 18.32
CA GLY A 145 -9.64 -3.99 19.26
C GLY A 145 -8.48 -3.05 18.91
N ALA A 146 -8.23 -2.81 17.62
CA ALA A 146 -7.17 -1.92 17.17
C ALA A 146 -7.41 -0.48 17.64
N ASP A 147 -6.36 0.16 18.16
CA ASP A 147 -6.37 1.54 18.67
C ASP A 147 -5.42 2.47 17.91
N LEU A 148 -4.79 1.98 16.85
CA LEU A 148 -4.00 2.72 15.88
C LEU A 148 -4.14 2.08 14.51
N PHE A 149 -4.37 2.89 13.48
CA PHE A 149 -4.34 2.49 12.08
C PHE A 149 -3.17 3.14 11.37
N VAL A 150 -2.40 2.35 10.61
CA VAL A 150 -1.36 2.87 9.71
C VAL A 150 -1.53 2.22 8.35
N THR A 151 -1.75 3.01 7.32
CA THR A 151 -1.61 2.55 5.93
C THR A 151 -0.20 2.87 5.46
N VAL A 152 0.48 1.91 4.83
CA VAL A 152 1.89 2.04 4.44
C VAL A 152 2.06 1.71 2.97
N ASP A 153 2.65 2.65 2.29
CA ASP A 153 2.92 2.65 0.86
C ASP A 153 4.44 2.49 0.62
N ILE A 154 4.82 2.19 -0.61
CA ILE A 154 6.17 2.37 -1.15
C ILE A 154 6.21 3.48 -2.22
N GLY A 155 5.03 3.72 -2.80
CA GLY A 155 4.80 4.59 -3.89
C GLY A 155 4.69 6.05 -3.51
N ALA A 156 4.59 6.87 -4.54
CA ALA A 156 4.51 8.31 -4.37
C ALA A 156 3.20 8.91 -4.91
N ASP A 157 2.35 8.11 -5.53
CA ASP A 157 1.09 8.54 -6.14
C ASP A 157 0.08 9.08 -5.11
N ALA A 158 0.18 8.63 -3.85
CA ALA A 158 -0.41 9.28 -2.69
C ALA A 158 -0.15 10.80 -2.58
N PHE A 159 0.99 11.29 -3.08
CA PHE A 159 1.39 12.70 -3.09
C PHE A 159 1.05 13.42 -4.40
N PHE A 160 0.19 12.85 -5.26
CA PHE A 160 -0.32 13.53 -6.44
C PHE A 160 -0.92 14.90 -6.09
N THR A 161 -0.62 15.95 -6.86
CA THR A 161 -1.12 17.31 -6.60
C THR A 161 -2.20 17.77 -7.57
N GLY A 162 -2.56 16.94 -8.54
CA GLY A 162 -3.42 17.34 -9.66
C GLY A 162 -2.65 17.79 -10.91
N THR A 163 -1.31 17.84 -10.87
CA THR A 163 -0.49 18.43 -11.96
C THR A 163 0.44 17.44 -12.64
N GLU A 164 0.73 16.32 -11.99
CA GLU A 164 1.58 15.27 -12.52
C GLU A 164 0.84 14.43 -13.56
N THR A 165 1.54 13.96 -14.59
CA THR A 165 0.95 13.21 -15.71
C THR A 165 1.37 11.75 -15.76
N GLN A 166 2.15 11.28 -14.78
CA GLN A 166 2.77 9.95 -14.79
C GLN A 166 2.26 8.98 -13.72
N VAL A 167 1.25 9.40 -12.94
CA VAL A 167 0.57 8.62 -11.90
C VAL A 167 -0.07 7.35 -12.50
N GLN A 168 0.21 6.18 -11.95
CA GLN A 168 -0.26 4.88 -12.48
C GLN A 168 -1.35 4.25 -11.61
N SER A 169 -1.25 4.31 -10.27
CA SER A 169 -2.17 3.61 -9.36
C SER A 169 -2.89 4.51 -8.33
N PRO A 170 -3.56 5.60 -8.77
CA PRO A 170 -4.08 6.61 -7.84
C PRO A 170 -5.31 6.19 -7.02
N LEU A 171 -6.06 5.18 -7.45
CA LEU A 171 -7.38 4.93 -6.88
C LEU A 171 -7.28 4.37 -5.46
N ILE A 172 -6.53 3.28 -5.29
CA ILE A 172 -6.46 2.59 -4.02
C ILE A 172 -5.70 3.43 -2.99
N ASP A 173 -4.63 4.12 -3.39
CA ASP A 173 -3.92 5.08 -2.55
C ASP A 173 -4.83 6.16 -1.99
N ALA A 174 -5.65 6.77 -2.87
CA ALA A 174 -6.57 7.80 -2.44
C ALA A 174 -7.63 7.28 -1.46
N ILE A 175 -8.08 6.03 -1.63
CA ILE A 175 -9.00 5.38 -0.69
C ILE A 175 -8.29 5.11 0.64
N SER A 176 -7.05 4.62 0.62
CA SER A 176 -6.27 4.31 1.82
C SER A 176 -5.98 5.55 2.66
N ILE A 177 -5.62 6.68 2.03
CA ILE A 177 -5.50 7.99 2.72
C ILE A 177 -6.85 8.40 3.32
N LEU A 178 -7.94 8.24 2.58
CA LEU A 178 -9.28 8.55 3.08
C LEU A 178 -9.64 7.70 4.30
N CYS A 179 -9.32 6.40 4.29
CA CYS A 179 -9.50 5.50 5.42
C CYS A 179 -8.68 5.97 6.63
N ALA A 180 -7.40 6.28 6.42
CA ALA A 180 -6.54 6.79 7.50
C ALA A 180 -7.03 8.13 8.05
N SER A 181 -7.69 8.96 7.23
CA SER A 181 -8.29 10.21 7.69
C SER A 181 -9.61 9.98 8.43
N GLU A 182 -10.49 9.10 7.98
CA GLU A 182 -11.91 9.07 8.41
C GLU A 182 -12.27 7.96 9.42
N LEU A 183 -11.39 6.99 9.68
CA LEU A 183 -11.62 5.98 10.72
C LEU A 183 -11.70 6.60 12.12
N GLU A 184 -12.35 5.88 13.03
CA GLU A 184 -12.67 6.36 14.38
C GLU A 184 -11.51 6.23 15.38
N ILE A 185 -10.36 5.74 14.93
CA ILE A 185 -9.11 5.61 15.68
C ILE A 185 -8.02 6.46 15.02
N PRO A 186 -6.93 6.82 15.73
CA PRO A 186 -5.81 7.54 15.14
C PRO A 186 -5.30 6.84 13.88
N GLY A 187 -5.26 7.57 12.76
CA GLY A 187 -4.79 7.07 11.48
C GLY A 187 -3.52 7.78 11.01
N VAL A 188 -2.59 7.02 10.43
CA VAL A 188 -1.32 7.52 9.91
C VAL A 188 -1.12 7.00 8.48
N TYR A 189 -0.59 7.85 7.62
CA TYR A 189 -0.04 7.41 6.33
C TYR A 189 1.48 7.29 6.45
N GLY A 190 2.01 6.12 6.11
CA GLY A 190 3.43 5.84 6.02
C GLY A 190 3.86 5.64 4.58
N VAL A 191 5.08 6.02 4.24
CA VAL A 191 5.70 5.70 2.95
C VAL A 191 7.13 5.20 3.18
N ASN A 192 7.40 3.99 2.72
CA ASN A 192 8.73 3.39 2.64
C ASN A 192 9.37 3.75 1.31
N ALA A 193 10.70 3.72 1.25
CA ALA A 193 11.46 3.77 -0.01
C ALA A 193 10.92 4.75 -1.06
N ILE A 194 10.59 5.98 -0.64
CA ILE A 194 9.90 7.01 -1.43
C ILE A 194 10.24 6.93 -2.92
N GLY A 195 9.23 6.62 -3.75
CA GLY A 195 9.37 6.48 -5.21
C GLY A 195 9.87 5.12 -5.68
N GLY A 196 9.75 4.08 -4.85
CA GLY A 196 10.14 2.71 -5.19
C GLY A 196 9.21 2.03 -6.21
N ASP A 197 7.98 2.52 -6.35
CA ASP A 197 7.00 2.10 -7.35
C ASP A 197 7.34 2.54 -8.78
N ALA A 198 8.21 3.56 -8.93
CA ALA A 198 8.57 4.22 -10.18
C ALA A 198 7.43 5.02 -10.84
N GLU A 199 6.36 5.35 -10.12
CA GLU A 199 5.16 5.96 -10.70
C GLU A 199 5.29 7.49 -10.81
N MET A 200 6.28 8.08 -10.14
CA MET A 200 6.57 9.51 -10.23
C MET A 200 8.08 9.83 -10.26
N PRO A 201 8.53 10.82 -11.06
CA PRO A 201 9.92 11.28 -11.01
C PRO A 201 10.30 11.85 -9.64
N MET A 202 11.50 11.51 -9.14
CA MET A 202 11.99 11.94 -7.82
C MET A 202 11.88 13.46 -7.58
N ALA A 203 12.10 14.28 -8.62
CA ALA A 203 11.96 15.74 -8.52
C ALA A 203 10.52 16.19 -8.17
N HIS A 204 9.51 15.51 -8.69
CA HIS A 204 8.11 15.77 -8.33
C HIS A 204 7.81 15.26 -6.93
N ILE A 205 8.30 14.07 -6.58
CA ILE A 205 8.08 13.48 -5.26
C ILE A 205 8.64 14.39 -4.15
N VAL A 206 9.89 14.83 -4.28
CA VAL A 206 10.53 15.76 -3.32
C VAL A 206 9.75 17.06 -3.19
N ARG A 207 9.27 17.62 -4.31
CA ARG A 207 8.43 18.83 -4.31
C ARG A 207 7.13 18.60 -3.55
N ASN A 208 6.40 17.52 -3.86
CA ASN A 208 5.06 17.26 -3.36
C ASN A 208 5.06 16.89 -1.88
N ILE A 209 6.04 16.08 -1.45
CA ILE A 209 6.31 15.85 -0.03
C ILE A 209 6.63 17.19 0.65
N GLY A 210 7.47 18.03 0.05
CA GLY A 210 7.75 19.38 0.56
C GLY A 210 6.50 20.22 0.80
N ILE A 211 5.52 20.17 -0.12
CA ILE A 211 4.21 20.84 0.04
C ILE A 211 3.44 20.28 1.24
N ALA A 212 3.37 18.95 1.38
CA ALA A 212 2.73 18.29 2.52
C ALA A 212 3.41 18.68 3.84
N MET A 213 4.74 18.67 3.89
CA MET A 213 5.53 19.08 5.05
C MET A 213 5.29 20.55 5.43
N GLN A 214 5.22 21.46 4.45
CA GLN A 214 4.93 22.88 4.69
C GLN A 214 3.54 23.10 5.30
N LYS A 215 2.56 22.25 4.96
CA LYS A 215 1.23 22.22 5.59
C LYS A 215 1.22 21.55 6.97
N GLY A 216 2.36 21.03 7.42
CA GLY A 216 2.52 20.38 8.72
C GLY A 216 2.02 18.93 8.73
N ALA A 217 1.98 18.25 7.58
CA ALA A 217 1.61 16.84 7.51
C ALA A 217 2.67 15.92 8.14
N PHE A 218 3.95 16.31 8.14
CA PHE A 218 5.03 15.43 8.61
C PHE A 218 4.97 15.19 10.12
N ILE A 219 4.86 13.92 10.52
CA ILE A 219 4.77 13.50 11.92
C ILE A 219 5.91 12.54 12.32
N GLY A 220 6.94 12.40 11.48
CA GLY A 220 8.19 11.74 11.83
C GLY A 220 8.73 10.83 10.75
N GLY A 221 9.87 10.20 11.03
CA GLY A 221 10.45 9.17 10.17
C GLY A 221 11.29 8.19 10.98
N ASN A 222 11.48 7.00 10.44
CA ASN A 222 12.26 5.93 11.06
C ASN A 222 13.17 5.26 10.01
N GLY A 223 14.46 5.15 10.33
CA GLY A 223 15.39 4.39 9.49
C GLY A 223 15.19 2.89 9.69
N LEU A 224 15.36 2.11 8.62
CA LEU A 224 15.34 0.66 8.70
C LEU A 224 16.43 0.16 9.65
N THR A 225 16.06 -0.81 10.48
CA THR A 225 16.94 -1.49 11.43
C THR A 225 17.41 -2.84 10.87
N GLN A 226 18.42 -3.44 11.51
CA GLN A 226 18.90 -4.77 11.11
C GLN A 226 17.82 -5.85 11.23
N GLU A 227 16.87 -5.70 12.16
CA GLU A 227 15.70 -6.57 12.28
C GLU A 227 14.77 -6.46 11.07
N ASP A 228 14.60 -5.26 10.53
CA ASP A 228 13.79 -5.02 9.33
C ASP A 228 14.45 -5.67 8.11
N ILE A 229 15.77 -5.49 7.95
CA ILE A 229 16.55 -6.10 6.87
C ILE A 229 16.44 -7.63 6.92
N ASN A 230 16.60 -8.22 8.11
CA ASN A 230 16.49 -9.68 8.28
C ASN A 230 15.08 -10.18 7.95
N THR A 231 14.04 -9.47 8.42
CA THR A 231 12.64 -9.86 8.20
C THR A 231 12.26 -9.77 6.72
N TYR A 232 12.62 -8.67 6.04
CA TYR A 232 12.46 -8.54 4.60
C TYR A 232 13.19 -9.65 3.86
N GLY A 233 14.45 -9.90 4.19
CA GLY A 233 15.26 -10.94 3.56
C GLY A 233 14.63 -12.33 3.66
N GLU A 234 14.03 -12.69 4.80
CA GLU A 234 13.31 -13.96 4.93
C GLU A 234 12.02 -14.01 4.11
N ILE A 235 11.26 -12.90 4.03
CA ILE A 235 10.03 -12.84 3.23
C ILE A 235 10.34 -12.89 1.74
N LEU A 236 11.34 -12.14 1.26
CA LEU A 236 11.75 -12.11 -0.14
C LEU A 236 12.22 -13.46 -0.68
N LYS A 237 12.67 -14.40 0.19
CA LYS A 237 12.95 -15.79 -0.23
C LYS A 237 11.70 -16.51 -0.74
N TRP A 238 10.51 -16.12 -0.27
CA TRP A 238 9.23 -16.65 -0.73
C TRP A 238 8.67 -15.91 -1.94
N ILE A 239 9.26 -14.76 -2.29
CA ILE A 239 8.83 -13.87 -3.38
C ILE A 239 10.05 -13.50 -4.25
N PRO A 240 10.74 -14.47 -4.87
CA PRO A 240 12.02 -14.23 -5.56
C PRO A 240 11.92 -13.31 -6.79
N GLY A 241 10.70 -13.00 -7.25
CA GLY A 241 10.43 -12.11 -8.37
C GLY A 241 9.95 -10.71 -7.97
N GLU A 242 10.00 -10.34 -6.69
CA GLU A 242 9.53 -9.02 -6.24
C GLU A 242 10.33 -7.89 -6.90
N GLU A 243 9.64 -7.00 -7.61
CA GLU A 243 10.25 -5.89 -8.36
C GLU A 243 10.04 -4.53 -7.69
N VAL A 244 9.03 -4.40 -6.83
CA VAL A 244 8.63 -3.14 -6.18
C VAL A 244 9.03 -3.19 -4.69
N GLU A 245 8.50 -4.12 -3.92
CA GLU A 245 8.57 -4.06 -2.45
C GLU A 245 9.93 -4.39 -1.83
N LYS A 246 10.90 -4.75 -2.67
CA LYS A 246 12.28 -5.01 -2.25
C LYS A 246 13.09 -3.75 -1.96
N TRP A 247 12.69 -2.59 -2.47
CA TRP A 247 13.56 -1.40 -2.43
C TRP A 247 14.00 -0.95 -1.04
N PRO A 248 13.17 -1.00 0.02
CA PRO A 248 13.63 -0.69 1.37
C PRO A 248 14.81 -1.59 1.79
N TYR A 249 14.73 -2.89 1.47
CA TYR A 249 15.77 -3.89 1.78
C TYR A 249 17.05 -3.65 0.96
N GLU A 250 16.92 -3.37 -0.34
CA GLU A 250 18.07 -3.09 -1.22
C GLU A 250 18.78 -1.79 -0.81
N ALA A 251 18.03 -0.72 -0.54
CA ALA A 251 18.56 0.57 -0.14
C ALA A 251 19.28 0.49 1.22
N ALA A 252 18.73 -0.25 2.20
CA ALA A 252 19.34 -0.42 3.51
C ALA A 252 20.69 -1.17 3.46
N GLN A 253 20.97 -1.89 2.37
CA GLN A 253 22.26 -2.56 2.13
C GLN A 253 23.23 -1.74 1.28
N GLY A 254 22.84 -0.53 0.86
CA GLY A 254 23.70 0.37 0.10
C GLY A 254 23.60 0.24 -1.42
N HIS A 255 22.59 -0.48 -1.93
CA HIS A 255 22.35 -0.57 -3.37
C HIS A 255 21.63 0.70 -3.87
N PHE A 256 22.43 1.71 -4.19
CA PHE A 256 21.96 3.01 -4.66
C PHE A 256 22.22 3.21 -6.15
N GLY A 257 21.43 4.07 -6.78
CA GLY A 257 21.55 4.41 -8.20
C GLY A 257 20.21 4.37 -8.91
N THR A 258 20.27 4.35 -10.24
CA THR A 258 19.07 4.23 -11.08
C THR A 258 18.86 2.76 -11.45
N PHE A 259 17.70 2.23 -11.07
CA PHE A 259 17.24 0.90 -11.40
C PHE A 259 16.00 0.98 -12.29
N TYR A 260 15.48 -0.17 -12.70
CA TYR A 260 14.24 -0.27 -13.44
C TYR A 260 13.26 -1.19 -12.72
N CYS A 261 12.05 -0.70 -12.52
CA CYS A 261 10.90 -1.44 -11.99
C CYS A 261 9.98 -1.83 -13.15
N LYS A 262 9.40 -3.04 -13.09
CA LYS A 262 8.56 -3.62 -14.15
C LYS A 262 9.19 -3.52 -15.54
N ARG A 263 10.53 -3.49 -15.58
CA ARG A 263 11.42 -3.34 -16.75
C ARG A 263 11.14 -2.11 -17.64
N LEU A 264 10.36 -1.15 -17.17
CA LEU A 264 9.91 0.01 -17.96
C LEU A 264 10.25 1.34 -17.31
N TRP A 265 10.17 1.41 -15.99
CA TRP A 265 10.17 2.68 -15.27
C TRP A 265 11.41 2.82 -14.41
N SER A 266 12.05 3.97 -14.47
CA SER A 266 13.27 4.22 -13.73
C SER A 266 12.96 4.51 -12.26
N VAL A 267 13.59 3.78 -11.36
CA VAL A 267 13.57 4.04 -9.92
C VAL A 267 14.89 4.67 -9.52
N GLU A 268 14.84 5.83 -8.87
CA GLU A 268 16.02 6.47 -8.29
C GLU A 268 16.17 6.08 -6.82
N MET A 269 17.07 5.15 -6.54
CA MET A 269 17.36 4.69 -5.19
C MET A 269 18.42 5.56 -4.54
N THR A 270 17.99 6.37 -3.58
CA THR A 270 18.84 7.22 -2.74
C THR A 270 18.91 6.67 -1.31
N PRO A 271 19.82 7.14 -0.45
CA PRO A 271 19.84 6.74 0.96
C PRO A 271 18.52 7.01 1.71
N ALA A 272 17.70 7.95 1.24
CA ALA A 272 16.37 8.19 1.82
C ALA A 272 15.44 6.99 1.65
N ALA A 273 15.71 6.10 0.69
CA ALA A 273 14.90 4.90 0.48
C ALA A 273 15.03 3.87 1.61
N ALA A 274 16.05 3.99 2.48
CA ALA A 274 16.21 3.19 3.68
C ALA A 274 15.41 3.74 4.89
N PHE A 275 14.42 4.60 4.66
CA PHE A 275 13.58 5.21 5.70
C PHE A 275 12.09 5.02 5.39
N THR A 276 11.31 4.92 6.47
CA THR A 276 9.87 5.15 6.47
C THR A 276 9.59 6.58 6.91
N PHE A 277 8.76 7.31 6.16
CA PHE A 277 8.28 8.63 6.53
C PHE A 277 6.80 8.57 6.90
N PHE A 278 6.39 9.32 7.91
CA PHE A 278 5.03 9.30 8.44
C PHE A 278 4.37 10.67 8.31
N PHE A 279 3.10 10.66 7.89
CA PHE A 279 2.32 11.84 7.60
C PHE A 279 0.91 11.77 8.20
N ASP A 280 0.38 12.94 8.54
CA ASP A 280 -1.03 13.14 8.92
C ASP A 280 -1.92 13.05 7.67
N PRO A 281 -2.78 12.02 7.56
CA PRO A 281 -3.66 11.83 6.40
C PRO A 281 -4.70 12.94 6.26
N ASP A 282 -5.08 13.64 7.36
CA ASP A 282 -6.00 14.78 7.29
C ASP A 282 -5.41 15.96 6.51
N ILE A 283 -4.07 16.07 6.45
CA ILE A 283 -3.38 17.09 5.66
C ILE A 283 -3.02 16.56 4.28
N LEU A 284 -2.67 15.28 4.14
CA LEU A 284 -2.40 14.70 2.82
C LEU A 284 -3.60 14.79 1.88
N ARG A 285 -4.83 14.60 2.38
CA ARG A 285 -6.04 14.81 1.58
C ARG A 285 -6.24 16.24 1.09
N GLU A 286 -5.56 17.24 1.67
CA GLU A 286 -5.55 18.61 1.13
C GLU A 286 -4.54 18.78 -0.01
N VAL A 287 -3.54 17.91 -0.07
CA VAL A 287 -2.52 17.89 -1.13
C VAL A 287 -3.01 17.05 -2.30
N ASN A 288 -3.55 15.86 -2.03
CA ASN A 288 -4.09 14.97 -3.04
C ASN A 288 -5.59 15.22 -3.26
N PRO A 289 -5.96 15.85 -4.39
CA PRO A 289 -7.34 16.24 -4.64
C PRO A 289 -8.27 15.05 -4.90
N ILE A 290 -7.73 13.89 -5.31
CA ILE A 290 -8.52 12.68 -5.57
C ILE A 290 -9.22 12.20 -4.29
N VAL A 291 -8.51 12.25 -3.15
CA VAL A 291 -9.00 11.78 -1.84
C VAL A 291 -10.33 12.44 -1.47
N ASN A 292 -10.46 13.75 -1.68
CA ASN A 292 -11.71 14.46 -1.40
C ASN A 292 -12.77 14.21 -2.48
N ALA A 293 -12.37 14.07 -3.74
CA ALA A 293 -13.29 13.86 -4.84
C ALA A 293 -14.03 12.51 -4.72
N ILE A 294 -13.34 11.46 -4.27
CA ILE A 294 -13.94 10.12 -4.15
C ILE A 294 -14.69 9.87 -2.84
N LYS A 295 -14.58 10.77 -1.85
CA LYS A 295 -15.09 10.58 -0.47
C LYS A 295 -16.54 10.10 -0.41
N ASP A 296 -17.41 10.74 -1.17
CA ASP A 296 -18.86 10.50 -1.09
C ASP A 296 -19.38 9.43 -2.06
N THR A 297 -18.47 8.77 -2.80
CA THR A 297 -18.81 7.69 -3.71
C THR A 297 -19.42 6.49 -2.97
N LYS A 298 -20.29 5.74 -3.65
CA LYS A 298 -21.03 4.60 -3.11
C LYS A 298 -20.64 3.28 -3.76
N THR A 299 -19.94 3.33 -4.88
CA THR A 299 -19.47 2.14 -5.62
C THR A 299 -18.05 2.37 -6.10
N LEU A 300 -17.34 1.27 -6.39
CA LEU A 300 -16.02 1.33 -7.02
C LEU A 300 -16.07 2.10 -8.35
N GLN A 301 -17.08 1.79 -9.17
CA GLN A 301 -17.29 2.46 -10.46
C GLN A 301 -17.40 3.99 -10.34
N GLN A 302 -18.09 4.51 -9.32
CA GLN A 302 -18.21 5.96 -9.14
C GLN A 302 -16.86 6.62 -8.82
N ALA A 303 -16.02 5.97 -8.02
CA ALA A 303 -14.66 6.46 -7.74
C ALA A 303 -13.79 6.42 -9.00
N GLU A 304 -13.86 5.32 -9.77
CA GLU A 304 -13.17 5.18 -11.05
C GLU A 304 -13.57 6.28 -12.05
N GLU A 305 -14.88 6.54 -12.19
CA GLU A 305 -15.42 7.55 -13.10
C GLU A 305 -15.00 8.97 -12.73
N ILE A 306 -14.94 9.29 -11.42
CA ILE A 306 -14.45 10.60 -10.94
C ILE A 306 -12.97 10.78 -11.31
N ILE A 307 -12.13 9.77 -11.07
CA ILE A 307 -10.70 9.83 -11.42
C ILE A 307 -10.51 10.08 -12.92
N MET A 308 -11.21 9.32 -13.76
CA MET A 308 -11.12 9.46 -15.22
C MET A 308 -11.61 10.83 -15.71
N LYS A 309 -12.75 11.29 -15.19
CA LYS A 309 -13.42 12.50 -15.69
C LYS A 309 -12.76 13.79 -15.18
N ASP A 310 -12.44 13.83 -13.89
CA ASP A 310 -12.07 15.07 -13.22
C ASP A 310 -10.54 15.25 -13.13
N PHE A 311 -9.77 14.17 -13.26
CA PHE A 311 -8.30 14.19 -13.15
C PHE A 311 -7.58 13.70 -14.41
N ASN A 312 -8.30 13.16 -15.41
CA ASN A 312 -7.73 12.64 -16.65
C ASN A 312 -6.65 11.57 -16.41
N LEU A 313 -6.87 10.73 -15.39
CA LEU A 313 -6.05 9.57 -15.06
C LEU A 313 -6.86 8.29 -15.27
N PHE A 314 -6.19 7.17 -15.53
CA PHE A 314 -6.85 5.86 -15.56
C PHE A 314 -6.61 5.16 -14.22
N PRO A 315 -7.66 4.80 -13.47
CA PRO A 315 -7.51 3.94 -12.30
C PRO A 315 -6.89 2.59 -12.70
N GLU A 316 -6.04 2.07 -11.82
CA GLU A 316 -5.38 0.78 -11.98
C GLU A 316 -6.36 -0.39 -12.19
N THR A 317 -7.59 -0.30 -11.65
CA THR A 317 -8.67 -1.29 -11.84
C THR A 317 -9.38 -1.19 -13.19
N ARG A 318 -9.11 -0.14 -13.97
CA ARG A 318 -9.67 0.11 -15.31
C ARG A 318 -8.69 -0.20 -16.44
N LEU A 319 -7.43 -0.45 -16.12
CA LEU A 319 -6.42 -0.87 -17.07
C LEU A 319 -6.57 -2.37 -17.36
N PRO A 320 -6.14 -2.86 -18.54
CA PRO A 320 -6.06 -4.30 -18.79
C PRO A 320 -5.19 -4.95 -17.71
N VAL A 321 -5.68 -6.01 -17.06
CA VAL A 321 -4.93 -6.72 -16.01
C VAL A 321 -3.53 -7.05 -16.54
N ASN A 322 -3.47 -7.76 -17.68
CA ASN A 322 -2.22 -8.09 -18.36
C ASN A 322 -2.27 -7.80 -19.85
N ILE A 323 -1.10 -7.57 -20.44
CA ILE A 323 -0.85 -7.62 -21.89
C ILE A 323 0.24 -8.65 -22.20
N THR A 324 0.25 -9.21 -23.41
CA THR A 324 1.31 -10.12 -23.85
C THR A 324 2.61 -9.37 -24.15
N ALA A 325 3.72 -9.80 -23.55
CA ALA A 325 5.07 -9.26 -23.75
C ALA A 325 6.08 -10.42 -23.92
N PRO A 326 6.96 -10.44 -24.93
CA PRO A 326 7.22 -9.40 -25.92
C PRO A 326 6.22 -9.46 -27.08
N ILE A 327 5.87 -8.28 -27.61
CA ILE A 327 5.35 -8.21 -28.98
C ILE A 327 6.46 -8.64 -29.94
N ALA A 328 6.12 -9.43 -30.97
CA ALA A 328 7.06 -9.69 -32.06
C ALA A 328 7.63 -8.35 -32.56
N PRO A 329 8.92 -8.27 -32.91
CA PRO A 329 9.47 -7.03 -33.44
C PRO A 329 8.59 -6.58 -34.60
N GLN A 330 8.20 -5.30 -34.59
CA GLN A 330 7.29 -4.75 -35.61
C GLN A 330 7.84 -4.94 -37.03
N ILE A 331 9.15 -5.16 -37.12
CA ILE A 331 9.88 -5.53 -38.31
C ILE A 331 10.72 -6.76 -37.94
N PRO A 332 10.47 -7.95 -38.52
CA PRO A 332 11.37 -9.08 -38.36
C PRO A 332 12.73 -8.77 -39.00
N ASP A 333 13.80 -9.34 -38.44
CA ASP A 333 15.16 -9.32 -39.00
C ASP A 333 15.18 -9.83 -40.46
#